data_AF-A0A1V3XLG0-F1
#
_entry.id   AF-A0A1V3XLG0-F1
#
_cell.length_a   1.000
_cell.length_b   1.000
_cell.length_c   1.000
_cell.angle_alpha   90.00
_cell.angle_beta   90.00
_cell.angle_gamma   90.00
#
_symmetry.space_group_name_H-M   'P 1'
#
loop_
_entity.id
_entity.type
_entity.pdbx_description
1 polymer ?
#
loop_
_entity_poly.entity_id
_entity_poly.type
_entity_poly.pdbx_seq_one_letter_code
_entity_poly.pdbx_strand_id
1 'polypeptide(L)'
;MAAARHAFDHGPWPLLDPHERMSKIEQLAAIYTRHLGDMADLITAEMGSPRSFSRLGQAAGAASMIHLALAAARDFPWAERRQGVLGEAHVRRAPSASSAPLCRGTCHSA
;
A
#
# COMPACT_ATOMS: atom_id res chain seq x y z
N MET A 1 9.18 -6.76 -12.01
CA MET A 1 8.34 -5.65 -12.53
C MET A 1 7.24 -6.13 -13.48
N ALA A 2 7.51 -7.03 -14.45
CA ALA A 2 6.49 -7.51 -15.40
C ALA A 2 5.22 -8.10 -14.74
N ALA A 3 5.37 -8.92 -13.69
CA ALA A 3 4.23 -9.48 -12.96
C ALA A 3 3.35 -8.41 -12.29
N ALA A 4 3.95 -7.40 -11.63
CA ALA A 4 3.22 -6.30 -11.01
C ALA A 4 2.51 -5.43 -12.06
N ARG A 5 3.16 -5.17 -13.19
CA ARG A 5 2.55 -4.45 -14.31
C ARG A 5 1.37 -5.22 -14.89
N HIS A 6 1.54 -6.52 -15.14
CA HIS A 6 0.47 -7.38 -15.62
C HIS A 6 -0.71 -7.45 -14.63
N ALA A 7 -0.44 -7.57 -13.33
CA ALA A 7 -1.48 -7.54 -12.30
C ALA A 7 -2.21 -6.19 -12.21
N PHE A 8 -1.55 -5.09 -12.57
CA PHE A 8 -2.20 -3.77 -12.65
C PHE A 8 -3.01 -3.64 -13.95
N ASP A 9 -2.41 -3.96 -15.09
CA ASP A 9 -3.03 -3.74 -16.40
C ASP A 9 -4.18 -4.73 -16.67
N HIS A 10 -4.09 -5.96 -16.14
CA HIS A 10 -5.03 -7.05 -16.43
C HIS A 10 -5.61 -7.72 -15.19
N GLY A 11 -5.08 -7.44 -14.00
CA GLY A 11 -5.58 -8.02 -12.77
C GLY A 11 -6.79 -7.27 -12.21
N PRO A 12 -7.52 -7.88 -11.27
CA PRO A 12 -8.75 -7.31 -10.73
C PRO A 12 -8.48 -6.09 -9.84
N TRP A 13 -7.28 -5.96 -9.27
CA TRP A 13 -6.98 -5.04 -8.18
C TRP A 13 -7.31 -3.56 -8.49
N PRO A 14 -6.94 -2.99 -9.65
CA PRO A 14 -7.25 -1.58 -9.92
C PRO A 14 -8.73 -1.31 -10.21
N LEU A 15 -9.47 -2.35 -10.60
CA LEU A 15 -10.88 -2.27 -10.95
C LEU A 15 -11.81 -2.47 -9.75
N LEU A 16 -11.33 -3.09 -8.68
CA LEU A 16 -12.10 -3.29 -7.45
C LEU A 16 -12.61 -1.96 -6.88
N ASP A 17 -13.78 -2.02 -6.25
CA ASP A 17 -14.27 -0.90 -5.46
C ASP A 17 -13.28 -0.60 -4.31
N PRO A 18 -13.05 0.69 -3.95
CA PRO A 18 -12.19 1.03 -2.81
C PRO A 18 -12.54 0.29 -1.52
N HIS A 19 -13.82 0.03 -1.24
CA HIS A 19 -14.24 -0.71 -0.06
C HIS A 19 -13.85 -2.20 -0.12
N GLU A 20 -13.90 -2.82 -1.31
CA GLU A 20 -13.43 -4.19 -1.48
C GLU A 20 -11.92 -4.31 -1.27
N ARG A 21 -11.14 -3.32 -1.74
CA ARG A 21 -9.70 -3.26 -1.45
C ARG A 21 -9.44 -3.08 0.04
N MET A 22 -10.16 -2.17 0.70
CA MET A 22 -10.05 -1.96 2.15
C MET A 22 -10.35 -3.24 2.93
N SER A 23 -11.40 -3.98 2.58
CA SER A 23 -11.73 -5.27 3.22
C SER A 23 -10.59 -6.29 3.10
N LYS A 24 -9.94 -6.37 1.94
CA LYS A 24 -8.78 -7.26 1.74
C LYS A 24 -7.58 -6.83 2.59
N ILE A 25 -7.34 -5.53 2.73
CA ILE A 25 -6.26 -4.97 3.57
C ILE A 25 -6.58 -5.17 5.06
N GLU A 26 -7.85 -5.08 5.47
CA GLU A 26 -8.28 -5.40 6.85
C GLU A 26 -8.03 -6.88 7.18
N GLN A 27 -8.32 -7.79 6.26
CA GLN A 27 -7.99 -9.21 6.41
C GLN A 27 -6.49 -9.43 6.54
N LEU A 28 -5.68 -8.74 5.71
CA LEU A 28 -4.23 -8.75 5.82
C LEU A 28 -3.76 -8.26 7.20
N ALA A 29 -4.31 -7.14 7.69
CA ALA A 29 -3.96 -6.59 9.00
C ALA A 29 -4.29 -7.59 10.12
N ALA A 30 -5.44 -8.28 10.04
CA ALA A 30 -5.81 -9.30 11.02
C ALA A 30 -4.86 -10.52 10.99
N ILE A 31 -4.43 -10.95 9.81
CA ILE A 31 -3.42 -12.01 9.67
C ILE A 31 -2.08 -11.54 10.25
N TYR A 32 -1.62 -10.36 9.84
CA TYR A 32 -0.36 -9.79 10.28
C TYR A 32 -0.28 -9.65 11.81
N THR A 33 -1.35 -9.12 12.43
CA THR A 33 -1.43 -8.95 13.89
C THR A 33 -1.31 -10.28 14.64
N ARG A 34 -1.89 -11.37 14.10
CA ARG A 34 -1.72 -12.71 14.69
C ARG A 34 -0.27 -13.22 14.66
N HIS A 35 0.52 -12.75 13.70
CA HIS A 35 1.92 -13.13 13.50
C HIS A 35 2.92 -12.06 13.95
N LEU A 36 2.51 -11.09 14.78
CA LEU A 36 3.39 -10.01 15.24
C LEU A 36 4.68 -10.51 15.92
N GLY A 37 4.57 -11.59 16.70
CA GLY A 37 5.73 -12.24 17.32
C GLY A 37 6.70 -12.76 16.28
N ASP A 38 6.19 -13.57 15.33
CA ASP A 38 6.97 -14.15 14.24
C ASP A 38 7.65 -13.06 13.39
N MET A 39 6.94 -11.96 13.10
CA MET A 39 7.50 -10.83 12.35
C MET A 39 8.65 -10.15 13.12
N ALA A 40 8.52 -9.96 14.43
CA ALA A 40 9.60 -9.39 15.23
C ALA A 40 10.83 -10.31 15.25
N ASP A 41 10.60 -11.62 15.32
CA ASP A 41 11.66 -12.63 15.36
C ASP A 41 12.41 -12.70 14.03
N LEU A 42 11.68 -12.69 12.92
CA LEU A 42 12.25 -12.59 11.56
C LEU A 42 13.06 -11.30 11.39
N ILE A 43 12.53 -10.15 11.81
CA ILE A 43 13.24 -8.87 11.71
C ILE A 43 14.55 -8.88 12.52
N THR A 44 14.53 -9.42 13.75
CA THR A 44 15.75 -9.60 14.54
C THR A 44 16.75 -10.50 13.80
N ALA A 45 16.27 -11.62 13.23
CA ALA A 45 17.12 -12.60 12.56
C ALA A 45 17.76 -12.07 11.27
N GLU A 46 17.01 -11.32 10.46
CA GLU A 46 17.47 -10.82 9.15
C GLU A 46 18.29 -9.53 9.25
N MET A 47 17.90 -8.61 10.14
CA MET A 47 18.47 -7.26 10.22
C MET A 47 19.34 -7.03 11.47
N GLY A 48 19.34 -7.97 12.42
CA GLY A 48 20.06 -7.84 13.68
C GLY A 48 19.48 -6.81 14.65
N SER A 49 18.24 -6.37 14.47
CA SER A 49 17.65 -5.34 15.33
C SER A 49 17.35 -5.89 16.73
N PRO A 50 17.52 -5.09 17.81
CA PRO A 50 17.18 -5.55 19.15
C PRO A 50 15.71 -5.97 19.24
N ARG A 51 15.44 -7.17 19.80
CA ARG A 51 14.11 -7.79 19.85
C ARG A 51 13.02 -6.85 20.39
N SER A 52 13.33 -6.02 21.38
CA SER A 52 12.39 -5.03 21.93
C SER A 52 11.95 -3.99 20.88
N PHE A 53 12.89 -3.52 20.05
CA PHE A 53 12.62 -2.61 18.96
C PHE A 53 11.93 -3.31 17.79
N SER A 54 12.32 -4.55 17.45
CA SER A 54 11.64 -5.34 16.42
C SER A 54 10.16 -5.52 16.74
N ARG A 55 9.81 -5.74 18.02
CA ARG A 55 8.42 -5.89 18.47
C ARG A 55 7.63 -4.59 18.41
N LEU A 56 8.12 -3.53 19.07
CA LEU A 56 7.34 -2.30 19.25
C LEU A 56 7.49 -1.33 18.06
N GLY A 57 8.71 -1.11 17.61
CA GLY A 57 9.00 -0.12 16.58
C GLY A 57 8.70 -0.62 15.17
N GLN A 58 9.03 -1.88 14.88
CA GLN A 58 8.97 -2.39 13.51
C GLN A 58 7.71 -3.21 13.24
N ALA A 59 7.47 -4.28 14.00
CA ALA A 59 6.32 -5.16 13.79
C ALA A 59 5.00 -4.45 14.16
N ALA A 60 4.86 -3.97 15.41
CA ALA A 60 3.66 -3.23 15.82
C ALA A 60 3.51 -1.89 15.08
N GLY A 61 4.63 -1.23 14.75
CA GLY A 61 4.65 -0.02 13.94
C GLY A 61 4.06 -0.24 12.54
N ALA A 62 4.43 -1.33 11.86
CA ALA A 62 3.87 -1.68 10.56
C ALA A 62 2.36 -1.98 10.63
N ALA A 63 1.90 -2.73 11.64
CA ALA A 63 0.47 -2.95 11.85
C ALA A 63 -0.30 -1.63 12.07
N SER A 64 0.27 -0.72 12.85
CA SER A 64 -0.30 0.61 13.10
C SER A 64 -0.41 1.44 11.82
N MET A 65 0.62 1.40 10.96
CA MET A 65 0.59 2.08 9.66
C MET A 65 -0.47 1.52 8.72
N ILE A 66 -0.69 0.21 8.71
CA ILE A 66 -1.77 -0.40 7.91
C ILE A 66 -3.14 0.13 8.39
N HIS A 67 -3.38 0.15 9.70
CA HIS A 67 -4.63 0.68 10.26
C HIS A 67 -4.83 2.17 10.00
N LEU A 68 -3.75 2.97 10.08
CA LEU A 68 -3.80 4.39 9.75
C LEU A 68 -4.14 4.62 8.28
N ALA A 69 -3.53 3.85 7.37
CA ALA A 69 -3.83 3.92 5.94
C ALA A 69 -5.28 3.54 5.64
N LEU A 70 -5.82 2.52 6.30
CA LEU A 70 -7.23 2.14 6.20
C LEU A 70 -8.16 3.26 6.69
N ALA A 71 -7.86 3.88 7.83
CA ALA A 71 -8.64 5.00 8.34
C ALA A 71 -8.65 6.16 7.34
N ALA A 72 -7.46 6.56 6.85
CA ALA A 72 -7.34 7.61 5.84
C ALA A 72 -8.09 7.26 4.54
N ALA A 73 -8.08 5.99 4.11
CA ALA A 73 -8.77 5.53 2.92
C ALA A 73 -10.31 5.58 3.05
N ARG A 74 -10.87 5.42 4.26
CA ARG A 74 -12.32 5.52 4.49
C ARG A 74 -12.82 6.95 4.32
N ASP A 75 -12.05 7.93 4.79
CA ASP A 75 -12.41 9.35 4.70
C ASP A 75 -12.02 9.98 3.36
N PHE A 76 -11.32 9.23 2.50
CA PHE A 76 -10.84 9.72 1.23
C PHE A 76 -11.99 9.85 0.21
N PRO A 77 -12.14 10.99 -0.48
CA PRO A 77 -13.20 11.18 -1.47
C PRO A 77 -12.88 10.41 -2.76
N TRP A 78 -13.15 9.10 -2.82
CA TRP A 78 -12.86 8.29 -4.01
C TRP A 78 -13.65 8.73 -5.25
N ALA A 79 -14.87 9.22 -5.05
CA ALA A 79 -15.69 9.87 -6.07
C ALA A 79 -16.39 11.10 -5.47
N GLU A 80 -16.45 12.19 -6.23
CA GLU A 80 -17.13 13.43 -5.82
C GLU A 80 -17.73 14.15 -7.03
N ARG A 81 -18.83 14.87 -6.80
CA ARG A 81 -19.42 15.78 -7.79
C ARG A 81 -18.95 17.19 -7.45
N ARG A 82 -18.32 17.87 -8.41
CA ARG A 82 -17.78 19.23 -8.27
C ARG A 82 -18.47 20.16 -9.24
N GLN A 83 -18.95 21.30 -8.75
CA GLN A 83 -19.46 22.34 -9.62
C GLN A 83 -18.29 23.06 -10.31
N GLY A 84 -18.23 22.95 -11.64
CA GLY A 84 -17.30 23.68 -12.48
C GLY A 84 -17.97 24.89 -13.14
N VAL A 85 -17.14 25.75 -13.72
CA VAL A 85 -17.58 26.96 -14.46
C VAL A 85 -18.51 26.61 -15.63
N LEU A 86 -18.32 25.43 -16.23
CA LEU A 86 -19.09 24.94 -17.39
C LEU A 86 -20.20 23.94 -17.01
N GLY A 87 -20.45 23.73 -15.71
CA GLY A 87 -21.41 22.74 -15.21
C GLY A 87 -20.80 21.75 -14.22
N GLU A 88 -21.59 20.76 -13.81
CA GLU A 88 -21.18 19.77 -12.81
C GLU A 88 -20.23 18.72 -13.41
N ALA A 89 -19.10 18.47 -12.74
CA ALA A 89 -18.11 17.46 -13.10
C ALA A 89 -18.10 16.32 -12.07
N HIS A 90 -18.06 15.07 -12.54
CA HIS A 90 -17.93 13.89 -11.67
C HIS A 90 -16.47 13.47 -11.65
N VAL A 91 -15.80 13.63 -10.51
CA VAL A 91 -14.38 13.32 -10.33
C VAL A 91 -14.27 11.98 -9.63
N ARG A 92 -13.59 11.03 -10.27
CA ARG A 92 -13.23 9.73 -9.70
C ARG A 92 -11.72 9.60 -9.61
N ARG A 93 -11.22 9.28 -8.42
CA ARG A 93 -9.79 9.06 -8.18
C ARG A 93 -9.46 7.59 -8.42
N ALA A 94 -8.61 7.33 -9.40
CA ALA A 94 -8.19 5.99 -9.77
C ALA A 94 -6.81 5.65 -9.17
N PRO A 95 -6.52 4.35 -8.94
CA PRO A 95 -5.17 3.91 -8.60
C PRO A 95 -4.18 4.33 -9.68
N SER A 96 -3.01 4.82 -9.28
CA SER A 96 -1.90 5.04 -10.21
C SER A 96 -0.98 3.81 -10.21
N ALA A 97 -0.57 3.36 -11.39
CA ALA A 97 0.53 2.41 -11.49
C ALA A 97 1.82 3.11 -11.09
N SER A 98 2.62 2.52 -10.21
CA SER A 98 4.00 2.98 -10.05
C SER A 98 4.78 2.61 -11.30
N SER A 99 5.20 3.60 -12.08
CA SER A 99 6.26 3.42 -13.08
C SER A 99 7.59 3.47 -12.33
N ALA A 100 8.19 2.32 -12.05
CA ALA A 100 9.57 2.32 -11.62
C ALA A 100 10.43 2.91 -12.77
N PRO A 101 11.27 3.92 -12.53
CA PRO A 101 12.25 4.33 -13.52
C PRO A 101 13.17 3.13 -13.78
N LEU A 102 13.20 2.66 -15.01
CA LEU A 102 14.27 1.82 -15.51
C LEU A 102 15.55 2.66 -15.45
N CYS A 103 16.29 2.60 -14.34
CA CYS A 103 17.70 2.93 -14.34
C CYS A 103 18.41 1.91 -15.24
N ARG A 104 18.41 2.14 -16.56
CA ARG A 104 19.37 1.52 -17.46
C ARG A 104 20.73 2.11 -17.11
N GLY A 105 21.55 1.32 -16.42
CA GLY A 105 22.91 1.71 -16.10
C GLY A 105 23.72 1.95 -17.37
N THR A 106 24.05 3.21 -17.62
CA THR A 106 25.29 3.63 -18.29
C THR A 106 25.75 4.91 -17.60
N CYS A 107 26.45 4.73 -16.48
CA CYS A 107 27.25 5.78 -15.84
C CYS A 107 28.70 5.31 -15.88
N HIS A 108 29.58 6.14 -16.47
CA HIS A 108 31.02 5.98 -16.76
C HIS A 108 31.33 5.21 -18.06
N SER A 109 32.09 5.75 -19.02
CA SER A 109 33.31 6.57 -18.84
C SER A 109 33.48 7.68 -19.89
N ALA A 110 33.85 8.88 -19.42
CA ALA A 110 34.80 9.79 -20.04
C ALA A 110 35.48 10.58 -18.92
#